data_AF-A0A3N5U0E0-F1
#
_entry.id   AF-A0A3N5U0E0-F1
#
_cell.length_a   1.000
_cell.length_b   1.000
_cell.length_c   1.000
_cell.angle_alpha   90.00
_cell.angle_beta   90.00
_cell.angle_gamma   90.00
#
_symmetry.space_group_name_H-M   'P 1'
#
loop_
_entity.id
_entity.type
_entity.pdbx_description
1 polymer ?
#
loop_
_entity_poly.entity_id
_entity_poly.type
_entity_poly.pdbx_seq_one_letter_code
_entity_poly.pdbx_strand_id
1 'polypeptide(L)'
;MTPSHHPIGLLRVVSVLSILFMLVPAMTAQAQTPPPSFKDVIRGEGAKVWMTREVTPKKKYVIAVALPNMPDPTWQSVWYGCQAQAQKLGLESRIADAGGYNKLDVQVSQIENFIQLKVDGIIIGAVQGEGV
;
A
#
# COMPACT_ATOMS: atom_id res chain seq x y z
N MET A 1 -64.33 -40.36 3.39
CA MET A 1 -63.14 -41.22 3.24
C MET A 1 -63.03 -41.49 1.74
N THR A 2 -62.16 -40.91 0.92
CA THR A 2 -60.80 -40.33 1.04
C THR A 2 -60.69 -39.06 0.15
N PRO A 3 -59.87 -38.05 0.49
CA PRO A 3 -59.64 -36.89 -0.36
C PRO A 3 -58.41 -37.10 -1.28
N SER A 4 -58.52 -36.75 -2.56
CA SER A 4 -57.38 -36.67 -3.49
C SER A 4 -56.91 -35.23 -3.63
N HIS A 5 -55.75 -34.94 -3.03
CA HIS A 5 -55.03 -33.67 -3.17
C HIS A 5 -54.46 -33.55 -4.59
N HIS A 6 -54.74 -32.44 -5.26
CA HIS A 6 -53.91 -31.95 -6.37
C HIS A 6 -53.01 -30.82 -5.85
N PRO A 7 -51.68 -30.87 -6.09
CA PRO A 7 -50.74 -29.90 -5.54
C PRO A 7 -50.80 -28.57 -6.30
N ILE A 8 -50.74 -27.49 -5.52
CA ILE A 8 -50.71 -26.09 -5.93
C ILE A 8 -49.42 -25.83 -6.72
N GLY A 9 -49.56 -25.64 -8.04
CA GLY A 9 -48.49 -25.26 -8.94
C GLY A 9 -48.09 -23.80 -8.77
N LEU A 10 -47.05 -23.61 -7.94
CA LEU A 10 -46.24 -22.41 -7.80
C LEU A 10 -45.51 -22.11 -9.13
N LEU A 11 -46.09 -21.28 -10.01
CA LEU A 11 -45.37 -20.84 -11.21
C LEU A 11 -45.69 -19.39 -11.59
N ARG A 12 -44.69 -18.52 -11.35
CA ARG A 12 -44.37 -17.31 -12.12
C ARG A 12 -45.34 -16.12 -12.03
N VAL A 13 -45.37 -15.49 -10.86
CA VAL A 13 -45.67 -14.05 -10.72
C VAL A 13 -44.38 -13.33 -10.31
N VAL A 14 -43.46 -13.08 -11.25
CA VAL A 14 -42.44 -12.01 -11.15
C VAL A 14 -42.00 -11.62 -12.57
N SER A 15 -42.85 -10.86 -13.27
CA SER A 15 -42.46 -10.10 -14.46
C SER A 15 -42.62 -8.62 -14.12
N VAL A 16 -41.80 -8.10 -13.20
CA VAL A 16 -41.72 -6.67 -12.90
C VAL A 16 -40.29 -6.35 -12.46
N LEU A 17 -39.79 -5.20 -12.90
CA LEU A 17 -38.51 -4.56 -12.56
C LEU A 17 -37.28 -4.93 -13.40
N SER A 18 -37.43 -4.70 -14.71
CA SER A 18 -36.45 -3.88 -15.43
C SER A 18 -36.33 -2.53 -14.72
N ILE A 19 -35.37 -2.36 -13.81
CA ILE A 19 -34.66 -1.12 -13.42
C ILE A 19 -33.62 -1.56 -12.39
N LEU A 20 -32.39 -1.79 -12.82
CA LEU A 20 -31.24 -1.38 -12.04
C LEU A 20 -30.17 -0.93 -13.03
N PHE A 21 -30.29 0.36 -13.37
CA PHE A 21 -29.31 1.12 -14.10
C PHE A 21 -27.96 0.93 -13.41
N MET A 22 -27.04 0.23 -14.07
CA MET A 22 -25.65 0.10 -13.67
C MET A 22 -25.04 1.51 -13.64
N LEU A 23 -25.05 2.15 -12.47
CA LEU A 23 -24.10 3.19 -12.16
C LEU A 23 -22.97 2.53 -11.35
N VAL A 24 -22.12 1.77 -12.05
CA VAL A 24 -20.77 1.56 -11.58
C VAL A 24 -20.09 2.91 -11.80
N PRO A 25 -19.77 3.71 -10.76
CA PRO A 25 -18.92 4.86 -11.00
C PRO A 25 -17.64 4.30 -11.63
N ALA A 26 -17.34 4.77 -12.83
CA ALA A 26 -16.05 4.55 -13.45
C ALA A 26 -15.02 4.93 -12.38
N MET A 27 -14.32 3.94 -11.82
CA MET A 27 -13.13 4.21 -11.03
C MET A 27 -12.22 4.95 -12.00
N THR A 28 -12.17 6.27 -11.89
CA THR A 28 -11.15 7.07 -12.54
C THR A 28 -9.85 6.50 -12.03
N ALA A 29 -9.15 5.75 -12.88
CA ALA A 29 -7.79 5.33 -12.62
C ALA A 29 -7.03 6.62 -12.36
N GLN A 30 -6.72 6.89 -11.09
CA GLN A 30 -5.99 8.07 -10.69
C GLN A 30 -4.62 7.94 -11.33
N ALA A 31 -4.40 8.66 -12.43
CA ALA A 31 -3.11 8.71 -13.10
C ALA A 31 -2.11 9.17 -12.05
N GLN A 32 -1.16 8.29 -11.70
CA GLN A 32 -0.08 8.65 -10.79
C GLN A 32 0.71 9.76 -11.48
N THR A 33 0.55 11.00 -11.03
CA THR A 33 1.43 12.08 -11.42
C THR A 33 2.86 11.66 -11.08
N PRO A 34 3.83 11.84 -11.99
CA PRO A 34 5.22 11.47 -11.72
C PRO A 34 5.75 12.23 -10.50
N PRO A 35 6.63 11.61 -9.68
CA PRO A 35 7.31 12.28 -8.57
C PRO A 35 7.83 13.67 -8.97
N PRO A 36 7.76 14.67 -8.08
CA PRO A 36 8.29 15.98 -8.39
C PRO A 36 9.81 15.84 -8.53
N SER A 37 10.46 16.71 -9.32
CA SER A 37 11.91 16.62 -9.40
C SER A 37 12.52 16.87 -8.02
N PHE A 38 13.68 16.26 -7.73
CA PHE A 38 14.37 16.49 -6.46
C PHE A 38 14.52 18.00 -6.17
N LYS A 39 14.84 18.81 -7.20
CA LYS A 39 14.94 20.27 -7.11
C LYS A 39 13.65 20.94 -6.62
N ASP A 40 12.49 20.44 -7.02
CA ASP A 40 11.19 20.99 -6.62
C ASP A 40 10.81 20.57 -5.20
N VAL A 41 11.27 19.40 -4.75
CA VAL A 41 11.13 18.96 -3.35
C VAL A 41 11.91 19.89 -2.43
N ILE A 42 13.18 20.15 -2.71
CA ILE A 42 14.02 21.03 -1.87
C ILE A 42 13.60 22.50 -1.93
N ARG A 43 12.94 22.94 -3.01
CA ARG A 43 12.31 24.28 -3.08
C ARG A 43 10.96 24.36 -2.37
N GLY A 44 10.44 23.24 -1.84
CA GLY A 44 9.20 23.17 -1.05
C GLY A 44 7.91 23.12 -1.87
N GLU A 45 7.91 23.64 -3.10
CA GLU A 45 6.74 23.66 -3.99
C GLU A 45 6.30 22.24 -4.39
N GLY A 46 7.26 21.38 -4.76
CA GLY A 46 7.00 19.98 -5.09
C GLY A 46 6.68 19.14 -3.86
N ALA A 47 7.33 19.42 -2.73
CA ALA A 47 7.09 18.68 -1.49
C ALA A 47 5.63 18.82 -1.01
N LYS A 48 5.07 20.04 -1.08
CA LYS A 48 3.70 20.31 -0.62
C LYS A 48 2.68 19.45 -1.36
N VAL A 49 2.74 19.40 -2.70
CA VAL A 49 1.82 18.60 -3.53
C VAL A 49 1.81 17.13 -3.13
N TRP A 50 2.98 16.57 -2.82
CA TRP A 50 3.14 15.15 -2.48
C TRP A 50 2.73 14.85 -1.04
N MET A 51 3.02 15.75 -0.12
CA MET A 51 2.61 15.66 1.28
C MET A 51 1.10 15.82 1.46
N THR A 52 0.43 16.59 0.59
CA THR A 52 -1.03 16.77 0.61
C THR A 52 -1.76 15.77 -0.28
N ARG A 53 -1.05 14.90 -1.00
CA ARG A 53 -1.71 13.95 -1.91
C ARG A 53 -2.51 12.93 -1.11
N GLU A 54 -3.81 12.88 -1.37
CA GLU A 54 -4.67 11.83 -0.85
C GLU A 54 -4.43 10.52 -1.61
N VAL A 55 -4.15 9.46 -0.85
CA VAL A 55 -3.96 8.12 -1.37
C VAL A 55 -4.86 7.20 -0.56
N THR A 56 -5.74 6.46 -1.24
CA THR A 56 -6.57 5.44 -0.62
C THR A 56 -6.01 4.06 -0.97
N PRO A 57 -5.45 3.31 -0.01
CA PRO A 57 -4.97 1.96 -0.27
C PRO A 57 -6.10 1.01 -0.69
N LYS A 58 -5.84 0.15 -1.67
CA LYS A 58 -6.80 -0.88 -2.12
C LYS A 58 -6.93 -2.05 -1.12
N LYS A 59 -5.93 -2.23 -0.26
CA LYS A 59 -5.86 -3.22 0.82
C LYS A 59 -4.90 -2.72 1.91
N LYS A 60 -4.88 -3.42 3.04
CA LYS A 60 -3.86 -3.21 4.09
C LYS A 60 -2.53 -3.79 3.62
N TYR A 61 -1.70 -2.95 3.01
CA TYR A 61 -0.35 -3.33 2.58
C TYR A 61 0.61 -3.47 3.76
N VAL A 62 1.59 -4.35 3.63
CA VAL A 62 2.76 -4.47 4.51
C VAL A 62 3.96 -3.87 3.80
N ILE A 63 4.51 -2.77 4.30
CA ILE A 63 5.67 -2.08 3.73
C ILE A 63 6.88 -2.27 4.63
N ALA A 64 7.95 -2.85 4.11
CA ALA A 64 9.22 -2.97 4.81
C ALA A 64 10.14 -1.79 4.52
N VAL A 65 10.97 -1.42 5.49
CA VAL A 65 11.95 -0.34 5.39
C VAL A 65 13.31 -0.89 5.85
N ALA A 66 14.26 -1.01 4.93
CA ALA A 66 15.64 -1.42 5.22
C ALA A 66 16.52 -0.18 5.34
N LEU A 67 16.97 0.14 6.56
CA LEU A 67 17.79 1.30 6.86
C LEU A 67 19.25 0.90 7.08
N PRO A 68 20.20 1.80 6.80
CA PRO A 68 21.62 1.45 6.91
C PRO A 68 22.15 1.58 8.34
N ASN A 69 21.64 2.52 9.15
CA ASN A 69 22.13 2.77 10.51
C ASN A 69 21.11 3.56 11.36
N MET A 70 20.35 2.92 12.23
CA MET A 70 19.29 3.57 13.04
C MET A 70 19.81 4.60 14.07
N PRO A 71 21.02 4.47 14.67
CA PRO A 71 21.56 5.53 15.54
C PRO A 71 21.72 6.90 14.88
N ASP A 72 21.73 7.00 13.54
CA ASP A 72 21.78 8.27 12.82
C ASP A 72 20.42 9.00 12.90
N PRO A 73 20.38 10.26 13.40
CA PRO A 73 19.15 11.05 13.48
C PRO A 73 18.43 11.23 12.14
N THR A 74 19.19 11.21 11.04
CA THR A 74 18.63 11.31 9.69
C THR A 74 17.75 10.09 9.41
N TRP A 75 18.24 8.88 9.69
CA TRP A 75 17.49 7.65 9.47
C TRP A 75 16.33 7.48 10.45
N GLN A 76 16.46 8.00 11.67
CA GLN A 76 15.33 8.10 12.61
C GLN A 76 14.20 8.97 12.05
N SER A 77 14.55 10.12 11.47
CA SER A 77 13.58 11.02 10.85
C SER A 77 12.87 10.38 9.65
N VAL A 78 13.62 9.64 8.82
CA VAL A 78 13.06 8.85 7.71
C VAL A 78 12.08 7.80 8.22
N TRP A 79 12.48 6.99 9.22
CA TRP A 79 11.61 5.99 9.81
C TRP A 79 10.33 6.59 10.39
N TYR A 80 10.44 7.69 11.13
CA TYR A 80 9.29 8.40 11.68
C TYR A 80 8.31 8.82 10.59
N GLY A 81 8.81 9.39 9.49
CA GLY A 81 7.98 9.76 8.33
C GLY A 81 7.27 8.56 7.71
N CYS A 82 7.98 7.44 7.53
CA CYS A 82 7.40 6.20 7.03
C CYS A 82 6.29 5.67 7.95
N GLN A 83 6.55 5.63 9.27
CA GLN A 83 5.60 5.11 10.25
C GLN A 83 4.36 6.01 10.35
N ALA A 84 4.53 7.33 10.39
CA ALA A 84 3.42 8.29 10.42
C ALA A 84 2.53 8.14 9.18
N GLN A 85 3.13 7.98 8.00
CA GLN A 85 2.37 7.79 6.76
C GLN A 85 1.69 6.42 6.71
N ALA A 86 2.34 5.35 7.17
CA ALA A 86 1.74 4.02 7.26
C ALA A 86 0.51 4.04 8.19
N GLN A 87 0.63 4.69 9.36
CA GLN A 87 -0.48 4.85 10.30
C GLN A 87 -1.64 5.64 9.69
N LYS A 88 -1.36 6.78 9.04
CA LYS A 88 -2.38 7.59 8.35
C LYS A 88 -3.16 6.79 7.30
N LEU A 89 -2.48 5.87 6.61
CA LEU A 89 -3.05 5.04 5.55
C LEU A 89 -3.62 3.70 6.04
N GLY A 90 -3.49 3.37 7.33
CA GLY A 90 -3.91 2.08 7.87
C GLY A 90 -3.08 0.88 7.39
N LEU A 91 -1.83 1.12 6.99
CA LEU A 91 -0.88 0.10 6.53
C LEU A 91 -0.12 -0.53 7.71
N GLU A 92 0.54 -1.66 7.45
CA GLU A 92 1.54 -2.23 8.36
C GLU A 92 2.93 -1.82 7.87
N SER A 93 3.83 -1.43 8.80
CA SER A 93 5.21 -1.10 8.49
C SER A 93 6.18 -2.01 9.27
N ARG A 94 7.22 -2.51 8.60
CA ARG A 94 8.32 -3.28 9.21
C ARG A 94 9.64 -2.56 8.98
N ILE A 95 10.57 -2.70 9.91
CA ILE A 95 11.89 -2.06 9.83
C ILE A 95 13.00 -3.08 10.05
N ALA A 96 14.09 -2.91 9.32
CA ALA A 96 15.38 -3.52 9.60
C ALA A 96 16.47 -2.45 9.62
N ASP A 97 17.47 -2.65 10.48
CA ASP A 97 18.66 -1.82 10.57
C ASP A 97 19.87 -2.68 10.23
N ALA A 98 20.63 -2.29 9.20
CA ALA A 98 21.85 -2.98 8.83
C ALA A 98 22.95 -2.85 9.89
N GLY A 99 22.85 -1.85 10.79
CA GLY A 99 23.78 -1.64 11.90
C GLY A 99 25.08 -0.96 11.49
N GLY A 100 25.09 -0.27 10.36
CA GLY A 100 26.22 0.51 9.88
C GLY A 100 26.35 0.56 8.36
N TYR A 101 26.98 1.62 7.86
CA TYR A 101 27.18 1.87 6.43
C TYR A 101 28.13 0.89 5.72
N ASN A 102 28.82 0.01 6.46
CA ASN A 102 29.70 -1.02 5.91
C ASN A 102 29.07 -2.42 5.95
N LYS A 103 27.75 -2.52 6.16
CA LYS A 103 27.03 -3.78 6.41
C LYS A 103 26.18 -4.22 5.21
N LEU A 104 26.81 -4.31 4.02
CA LEU A 104 26.11 -4.69 2.79
C LEU A 104 25.47 -6.08 2.89
N ASP A 105 26.22 -7.09 3.28
CA ASP A 105 25.72 -8.46 3.37
C ASP A 105 24.52 -8.58 4.34
N VAL A 106 24.57 -7.83 5.45
CA VAL A 106 23.47 -7.78 6.42
C VAL A 106 22.22 -7.16 5.79
N GLN A 107 22.38 -6.04 5.07
CA GLN A 107 21.26 -5.38 4.41
C GLN A 107 20.64 -6.27 3.32
N VAL A 108 21.48 -6.96 2.53
CA VAL A 108 21.01 -7.92 1.51
C VAL A 108 20.19 -9.03 2.17
N SER A 109 20.71 -9.68 3.22
CA SER A 109 19.96 -10.73 3.93
C SER A 109 18.65 -10.21 4.54
N GLN A 110 18.60 -8.97 5.02
CA GLN A 110 17.37 -8.35 5.53
C GLN A 110 16.34 -8.14 4.42
N ILE A 111 16.77 -7.71 3.24
CA ILE A 111 15.89 -7.56 2.06
C ILE A 111 15.38 -8.92 1.61
N GLU A 112 16.24 -9.94 1.54
CA GLU A 112 15.83 -11.32 1.23
C GLU A 112 14.79 -11.84 2.23
N ASN A 113 14.98 -11.57 3.52
CA ASN A 113 13.99 -11.90 4.55
C ASN A 113 12.65 -11.19 4.31
N PHE A 114 12.65 -9.91 3.93
CA PHE A 114 11.41 -9.21 3.58
C PHE A 114 10.72 -9.80 2.35
N ILE A 115 11.48 -10.21 1.34
CA ILE A 115 10.94 -10.90 0.16
C ILE A 115 10.32 -12.24 0.56
N GLN A 116 11.00 -13.03 1.39
CA GLN A 116 10.47 -14.31 1.90
C GLN A 116 9.20 -14.12 2.75
N LEU A 117 9.12 -13.03 3.52
CA LEU A 117 7.94 -12.63 4.28
C LEU A 117 6.80 -12.09 3.40
N LYS A 118 7.01 -11.98 2.08
CA LYS A 118 6.01 -11.52 1.09
C LYS A 118 5.41 -10.16 1.46
N VAL A 119 6.25 -9.23 1.89
CA VAL A 119 5.82 -7.84 2.05
C VAL A 119 5.39 -7.26 0.70
N ASP A 120 4.47 -6.30 0.71
CA ASP A 120 3.91 -5.72 -0.50
C ASP A 120 4.83 -4.67 -1.14
N GLY A 121 5.80 -4.16 -0.39
CA GLY A 121 6.80 -3.21 -0.88
C GLY A 121 7.98 -3.07 0.08
N ILE A 122 9.13 -2.66 -0.46
CA ILE A 122 10.37 -2.44 0.29
C ILE A 122 10.90 -1.05 -0.05
N ILE A 123 11.16 -0.25 0.98
CA ILE A 123 11.88 1.03 0.90
C ILE A 123 13.31 0.77 1.37
N ILE A 124 14.30 1.14 0.57
CA ILE A 124 15.71 0.81 0.80
C ILE A 124 16.50 2.10 0.95
N GLY A 125 17.05 2.32 2.15
CA GLY A 125 18.16 3.24 2.38
C GLY A 125 19.48 2.48 2.18
N ALA A 126 19.97 2.43 0.95
CA ALA A 126 21.10 1.57 0.59
C ALA A 126 22.39 1.96 1.34
N VAL A 127 23.12 0.98 1.87
CA VAL A 127 24.46 1.19 2.43
C VAL A 127 25.50 1.47 1.35
N GLN A 128 25.29 0.96 0.13
CA GLN A 128 26.15 1.15 -1.04
C GLN A 128 25.31 1.13 -2.32
N GLY A 129 25.59 2.04 -3.26
CA GLY A 129 24.77 2.21 -4.47
C GLY A 129 24.91 1.10 -5.52
N GLU A 130 25.99 0.30 -5.51
CA GLU A 130 26.19 -0.81 -6.46
C GLU A 130 25.71 -2.16 -5.92
N GLY A 131 25.41 -2.25 -4.62
CA GLY A 131 25.17 -3.52 -3.94
C GLY A 131 23.71 -3.84 -3.65
N VAL A 132 22.79 -2.92 -3.96
CA VAL A 132 21.36 -2.99 -3.59
C VAL A 132 20.47 -2.46 -4.69
#